data_AF-A0A2N2S8E8-F1
#
_entry.id   AF-A0A2N2S8E8-F1
#
_cell.length_a   1.000
_cell.length_b   1.000
_cell.length_c   1.000
_cell.angle_alpha   90.00
_cell.angle_beta   90.00
_cell.angle_gamma   90.00
#
_symmetry.space_group_name_H-M   'P 1'
#
loop_
_entity.id
_entity.type
_entity.pdbx_description
1 polymer ?
#
loop_
_entity_poly.entity_id
_entity_poly.type
_entity_poly.pdbx_seq_one_letter_code
_entity_poly.pdbx_strand_id
1 'polypeptide(L)'
;MKSPLHDFLAPDSIAIVGASADPTKRGYKAMIGLIKDGYGGAIYPINPKTDMILGVKTCASLDAVPGPVDLALICTPASTVPGILAECGRKGVKGAIVLASGFKETGAEGAKLEQQVLDAARAGGVRVIGPNTSGMFNLHKKVNLLALANVKAGDIGFISQSGNMLLSLVLEA
;
A
#
# COMPACT_ATOMS: atom_id res chain seq x y z
N MET A 1 -17.33 -13.72 13.91
CA MET A 1 -16.14 -14.21 13.16
C MET A 1 -15.51 -13.01 12.47
N LYS A 2 -14.20 -12.79 12.62
CA LYS A 2 -13.48 -11.68 11.98
C LYS A 2 -13.28 -12.01 10.50
N SER A 3 -13.57 -11.08 9.58
CA SER A 3 -13.37 -11.31 8.15
C SER A 3 -11.89 -11.60 7.86
N PRO A 4 -11.56 -12.53 6.93
CA PRO A 4 -10.19 -12.77 6.49
C PRO A 4 -9.51 -11.53 5.88
N LEU A 5 -10.29 -10.51 5.50
CA LEU A 5 -9.78 -9.25 4.94
C LEU A 5 -9.54 -8.18 6.00
N HIS A 6 -9.99 -8.38 7.24
CA HIS A 6 -10.00 -7.32 8.24
C HIS A 6 -8.60 -6.78 8.52
N ASP A 7 -7.62 -7.65 8.69
CA ASP A 7 -6.28 -7.24 9.14
C ASP A 7 -5.57 -6.33 8.11
N PHE A 8 -5.89 -6.44 6.81
CA PHE A 8 -5.29 -5.58 5.81
C PHE A 8 -6.20 -4.39 5.39
N LEU A 9 -7.52 -4.46 5.60
CA LEU A 9 -8.45 -3.34 5.37
C LEU A 9 -8.54 -2.36 6.56
N ALA A 10 -8.15 -2.82 7.75
CA ALA A 10 -8.11 -2.05 9.00
C ALA A 10 -6.78 -2.30 9.76
N PRO A 11 -5.61 -2.12 9.11
CA PRO A 11 -4.31 -2.45 9.68
C PRO A 11 -3.98 -1.60 10.90
N ASP A 12 -3.20 -2.16 11.83
CA ASP A 12 -2.58 -1.44 12.95
C ASP A 12 -1.09 -1.15 12.69
N SER A 13 -0.55 -1.65 11.57
CA SER A 13 0.80 -1.37 11.10
C SER A 13 0.89 -1.37 9.57
N ILE A 14 1.53 -0.34 9.00
CA ILE A 14 1.66 -0.14 7.56
C ILE A 14 3.12 0.12 7.18
N ALA A 15 3.67 -0.72 6.29
CA ALA A 15 4.95 -0.47 5.64
C ALA A 15 4.74 0.27 4.31
N ILE A 16 5.49 1.34 4.08
CA ILE A 16 5.47 2.12 2.82
C ILE A 16 6.74 1.79 2.04
N VAL A 17 6.67 0.81 1.14
CA VAL A 17 7.79 0.37 0.31
C VAL A 17 7.97 1.32 -0.86
N GLY A 18 9.15 1.94 -0.96
CA GLY A 18 9.35 3.08 -1.85
C GLY A 18 8.87 4.41 -1.24
N ALA A 19 8.95 4.52 0.10
CA ALA A 19 8.80 5.80 0.78
C ALA A 19 9.82 6.81 0.25
N SER A 20 9.43 8.08 0.14
CA SER A 20 10.29 9.15 -0.39
C SER A 20 10.06 10.46 0.34
N ALA A 21 11.08 11.31 0.42
CA ALA A 21 10.97 12.70 0.86
C ALA A 21 10.48 13.64 -0.27
N ASP A 22 10.47 13.16 -1.52
CA ASP A 22 9.99 13.92 -2.69
C ASP A 22 8.46 14.05 -2.67
N PRO A 23 7.90 15.28 -2.56
CA PRO A 23 6.46 15.51 -2.47
C PRO A 23 5.64 15.05 -3.66
N THR A 24 6.27 14.75 -4.80
CA THR A 24 5.61 14.29 -6.02
C THR A 24 5.36 12.78 -6.02
N LYS A 25 6.08 12.02 -5.18
CA LYS A 25 6.00 10.55 -5.16
C LYS A 25 4.79 10.04 -4.38
N ARG A 26 4.22 8.93 -4.84
CA ARG A 26 3.07 8.28 -4.19
C ARG A 26 3.38 7.85 -2.75
N GLY A 27 4.59 7.36 -2.47
CA GLY A 27 5.02 7.01 -1.12
C GLY A 27 5.00 8.20 -0.14
N TYR A 28 5.43 9.39 -0.60
CA TYR A 28 5.32 10.61 0.20
C TYR A 28 3.87 10.99 0.47
N LYS A 29 3.02 10.96 -0.56
CA LYS A 29 1.60 11.29 -0.41
C LYS A 29 0.91 10.35 0.59
N ALA A 30 1.12 9.05 0.48
CA ALA A 30 0.56 8.08 1.43
C ALA A 30 0.99 8.37 2.87
N MET A 31 2.27 8.66 3.11
CA MET A 31 2.75 9.02 4.44
C MET A 31 2.11 10.31 4.96
N ILE A 32 2.01 11.35 4.12
CA ILE A 32 1.31 12.59 4.50
C ILE A 32 -0.13 12.32 4.88
N GLY A 33 -0.86 11.51 4.10
CA GLY A 33 -2.25 11.17 4.38
C GLY A 33 -2.41 10.48 5.73
N LEU A 34 -1.60 9.47 6.01
CA LEU A 34 -1.61 8.77 7.30
C LEU A 34 -1.28 9.70 8.47
N ILE A 35 -0.23 10.52 8.36
CA ILE A 35 0.23 11.40 9.43
C ILE A 35 -0.81 12.51 9.69
N LYS A 36 -1.30 13.18 8.64
CA LYS A 36 -2.25 14.29 8.78
C LYS A 36 -3.59 13.85 9.33
N ASP A 37 -4.06 12.67 8.96
CA ASP A 37 -5.35 12.15 9.41
C ASP A 37 -5.28 11.50 10.81
N GLY A 38 -4.09 11.46 11.41
CA GLY A 38 -3.88 10.93 12.74
C GLY A 38 -4.00 9.41 12.81
N TYR A 39 -3.44 8.69 11.82
CA TYR A 39 -3.36 7.23 11.86
C TYR A 39 -2.72 6.76 13.17
N GLY A 40 -3.46 5.97 13.95
CA GLY A 40 -3.03 5.52 15.29
C GLY A 40 -2.12 4.29 15.28
N GLY A 41 -1.90 3.68 14.12
CA GLY A 41 -1.02 2.52 13.97
C GLY A 41 0.43 2.88 13.65
N ALA A 42 1.28 1.86 13.56
CA ALA A 42 2.69 2.05 13.22
C ALA A 42 2.89 2.34 11.71
N ILE A 43 3.72 3.33 11.39
CA ILE A 43 4.11 3.66 10.02
C ILE A 43 5.58 3.32 9.84
N TYR A 44 5.90 2.41 8.91
CA TYR A 44 7.26 1.98 8.60
C TYR A 44 7.66 2.41 7.17
N PRO A 45 8.31 3.57 7.00
CA PRO A 45 8.81 3.97 5.69
C PRO A 45 10.02 3.11 5.30
N ILE A 46 9.95 2.43 4.16
CA ILE A 46 11.04 1.60 3.65
C ILE A 46 11.77 2.37 2.55
N ASN A 47 12.99 2.80 2.85
CA ASN A 47 13.87 3.52 1.94
C ASN A 47 15.34 3.30 2.38
N PRO A 48 16.18 2.64 1.55
CA PRO A 48 17.58 2.36 1.89
C PRO A 48 18.51 3.58 1.79
N LYS A 49 18.05 4.74 1.30
CA LYS A 49 18.88 5.90 0.96
C LYS A 49 18.76 7.07 1.93
N THR A 50 17.79 7.04 2.85
CA THR A 50 17.47 8.19 3.70
C THR A 50 17.04 7.69 5.06
N ASP A 51 17.54 8.27 6.15
CA ASP A 51 17.31 7.79 7.52
C ASP A 51 15.96 8.22 8.12
N MET A 52 15.39 9.34 7.66
CA MET A 52 14.12 9.86 8.14
C MET A 52 13.30 10.48 7.01
N ILE A 53 11.98 10.27 7.05
CA ILE A 53 11.02 10.90 6.13
C ILE A 53 9.85 11.40 6.97
N LEU A 54 9.51 12.69 6.87
CA LEU A 54 8.43 13.33 7.62
C LEU A 54 8.52 13.10 9.15
N GLY A 55 9.74 13.10 9.69
CA GLY A 55 10.00 12.86 11.12
C GLY A 55 9.90 11.40 11.55
N VAL A 56 9.64 10.46 10.63
CA VAL A 56 9.57 9.02 10.90
C VAL A 56 10.86 8.36 10.43
N LYS A 57 11.48 7.54 11.30
CA LYS A 57 12.68 6.76 10.97
C LYS A 57 12.38 5.72 9.90
N THR A 58 13.26 5.62 8.91
CA THR A 58 13.14 4.64 7.82
C THR A 58 13.78 3.30 8.19
N CYS A 59 13.36 2.27 7.46
CA CYS A 59 14.03 0.97 7.43
C CYS A 59 14.60 0.75 6.02
N ALA A 60 15.75 0.06 5.93
CA ALA A 60 16.39 -0.20 4.64
C ALA A 60 15.63 -1.25 3.79
N SER A 61 14.93 -2.18 4.45
CA SER A 61 14.11 -3.23 3.83
C SER A 61 12.94 -3.61 4.75
N LEU A 62 12.00 -4.43 4.25
CA LEU A 62 10.91 -4.97 5.07
C LEU A 62 11.41 -5.86 6.21
N ASP A 63 12.47 -6.63 5.96
CA ASP A 63 13.08 -7.52 6.94
C ASP A 63 13.69 -6.74 8.13
N ALA A 64 14.12 -5.49 7.90
CA ALA A 64 14.68 -4.60 8.94
C ALA A 64 13.61 -3.93 9.83
N VAL A 65 12.32 -4.09 9.53
CA VAL A 65 11.25 -3.50 10.35
C VAL A 65 11.22 -4.19 11.72
N PRO A 66 11.25 -3.44 12.84
CA PRO A 66 11.35 -4.04 14.18
C PRO A 66 10.06 -4.73 14.66
N GLY A 67 8.90 -4.32 14.12
CA GLY A 67 7.59 -4.81 14.54
C GLY A 67 6.86 -5.66 13.50
N PRO A 68 5.61 -6.08 13.81
CA PRO A 68 4.71 -6.66 12.83
C PRO A 68 4.34 -5.65 11.75
N VAL A 69 3.94 -6.15 10.59
CA VAL A 69 3.45 -5.35 9.46
C VAL A 69 2.18 -6.02 8.94
N ASP A 70 1.04 -5.36 9.07
CA ASP A 70 -0.24 -5.89 8.61
C ASP A 70 -0.42 -5.64 7.11
N LEU A 71 -0.03 -4.44 6.66
CA LEU A 71 -0.20 -3.96 5.29
C LEU A 71 1.10 -3.40 4.71
N ALA A 72 1.45 -3.79 3.49
CA ALA A 72 2.50 -3.14 2.71
C ALA A 72 1.91 -2.33 1.55
N LEU A 73 2.17 -1.03 1.49
CA LEU A 73 1.92 -0.22 0.30
C LEU A 73 3.19 -0.18 -0.56
N ILE A 74 3.11 -0.72 -1.78
CA ILE A 74 4.24 -0.85 -2.69
C ILE A 74 4.17 0.25 -3.75
N CYS A 75 5.11 1.20 -3.66
CA CYS A 75 5.25 2.38 -4.53
C CYS A 75 6.46 2.28 -5.47
N THR A 76 7.02 1.09 -5.68
CA THR A 76 8.22 0.85 -6.49
C THR A 76 7.86 0.41 -7.92
N PRO A 77 8.80 0.42 -8.88
CA PRO A 77 8.55 -0.04 -10.26
C PRO A 77 8.07 -1.50 -10.32
N ALA A 78 7.23 -1.82 -11.31
CA ALA A 78 6.57 -3.12 -11.45
C ALA A 78 7.53 -4.32 -11.39
N SER A 79 8.70 -4.22 -12.03
CA SER A 79 9.71 -5.28 -12.06
C SER A 79 10.24 -5.69 -10.67
N THR A 80 10.13 -4.80 -9.68
CA THR A 80 10.58 -5.07 -8.31
C THR A 80 9.54 -5.78 -7.44
N VAL A 81 8.27 -5.76 -7.85
CA VAL A 81 7.13 -6.18 -7.02
C VAL A 81 7.18 -7.67 -6.64
N PRO A 82 7.52 -8.63 -7.53
CA PRO A 82 7.62 -10.03 -7.13
C PRO A 82 8.61 -10.27 -5.98
N GLY A 83 9.77 -9.60 -6.03
CA GLY A 83 10.77 -9.68 -4.96
C GLY A 83 10.26 -9.12 -3.64
N ILE A 84 9.63 -7.94 -3.67
CA ILE A 84 9.05 -7.30 -2.48
C ILE A 84 7.94 -8.16 -1.87
N LEU A 85 7.10 -8.82 -2.69
CA LEU A 85 6.08 -9.73 -2.17
C LEU A 85 6.68 -10.97 -1.50
N ALA A 86 7.82 -11.46 -1.99
CA ALA A 86 8.55 -12.52 -1.30
C ALA A 86 9.08 -12.03 0.07
N GLU A 87 9.55 -10.78 0.18
CA GLU A 87 9.90 -10.17 1.49
C GLU A 87 8.67 -10.07 2.40
N CYS A 88 7.53 -9.60 1.87
CA CYS A 88 6.26 -9.56 2.60
C CYS A 88 5.88 -10.94 3.16
N GLY A 89 6.04 -12.00 2.37
CA GLY A 89 5.79 -13.38 2.79
C GLY A 89 6.68 -13.80 3.96
N ARG A 90 7.99 -13.56 3.88
CA ARG A 90 8.94 -13.88 4.97
C ARG A 90 8.66 -13.06 6.24
N LYS A 91 8.27 -11.79 6.09
CA LYS A 91 7.92 -10.91 7.19
C LYS A 91 6.54 -11.22 7.81
N GLY A 92 5.73 -12.06 7.15
CA GLY A 92 4.40 -12.46 7.60
C GLY A 92 3.33 -11.39 7.40
N VAL A 93 3.52 -10.51 6.41
CA VAL A 93 2.60 -9.43 6.04
C VAL A 93 1.26 -10.01 5.58
N LYS A 94 0.14 -9.45 6.07
CA LYS A 94 -1.20 -9.98 5.75
C LYS A 94 -1.68 -9.57 4.36
N GLY A 95 -1.38 -8.35 3.95
CA GLY A 95 -1.74 -7.85 2.62
C GLY A 95 -0.78 -6.84 2.04
N ALA A 96 -0.82 -6.69 0.72
CA ALA A 96 -0.06 -5.72 -0.03
C ALA A 96 -0.95 -4.97 -1.03
N ILE A 97 -0.71 -3.67 -1.18
CA ILE A 97 -1.33 -2.82 -2.20
C ILE A 97 -0.23 -2.46 -3.20
N VAL A 98 -0.40 -2.84 -4.47
CA VAL A 98 0.59 -2.59 -5.52
C VAL A 98 0.11 -1.45 -6.41
N LEU A 99 0.75 -0.29 -6.30
CA LEU A 99 0.35 0.90 -7.06
C LEU A 99 0.81 0.89 -8.51
N ALA A 100 1.93 0.22 -8.80
CA ALA A 100 2.57 0.29 -10.11
C ALA A 100 1.67 -0.24 -11.22
N SER A 101 1.72 0.42 -12.37
CA SER A 101 1.30 -0.11 -13.67
C SER A 101 2.46 -0.81 -14.37
N GLY A 102 2.22 -1.43 -15.52
CA GLY A 102 3.16 -2.26 -16.26
C GLY A 102 2.84 -3.76 -16.23
N PHE A 103 1.61 -4.14 -15.88
CA PHE A 103 1.19 -5.54 -15.71
C PHE A 103 0.29 -5.98 -16.87
N LYS A 104 -0.70 -6.84 -16.62
CA LYS A 104 -1.55 -7.44 -17.67
C LYS A 104 -2.21 -6.42 -18.60
N GLU A 105 -2.42 -5.19 -18.13
CA GLU A 105 -2.96 -4.08 -18.94
C GLU A 105 -2.04 -3.65 -20.10
N THR A 106 -0.77 -4.04 -20.07
CA THR A 106 0.24 -3.69 -21.10
C THR A 106 0.52 -4.80 -22.11
N GLY A 107 -0.09 -5.98 -21.95
CA GLY A 107 0.04 -7.11 -22.88
C GLY A 107 0.74 -8.34 -22.28
N ALA A 108 1.28 -9.20 -23.14
CA ALA A 108 1.73 -10.54 -22.75
C ALA A 108 2.88 -10.55 -21.73
N GLU A 109 3.89 -9.68 -21.88
CA GLU A 109 5.00 -9.60 -20.92
C GLU A 109 4.54 -9.08 -19.56
N GLY A 110 3.66 -8.08 -19.54
CA GLY A 110 3.05 -7.59 -18.31
C GLY A 110 2.16 -8.64 -17.62
N ALA A 111 1.46 -9.48 -18.40
CA ALA A 111 0.69 -10.60 -17.86
C ALA A 111 1.59 -11.68 -17.21
N LYS A 112 2.77 -11.96 -17.79
CA LYS A 112 3.76 -12.84 -17.17
C LYS A 112 4.27 -12.26 -15.84
N LEU A 113 4.55 -10.97 -15.80
CA LEU A 113 4.97 -10.29 -14.57
C LEU A 113 3.87 -10.31 -13.50
N GLU A 114 2.61 -10.10 -13.89
CA GLU A 114 1.47 -10.22 -12.97
C GLU A 114 1.35 -11.64 -12.40
N GLN A 115 1.58 -12.67 -13.22
CA GLN A 115 1.60 -14.04 -12.73
C GLN A 115 2.71 -14.27 -11.69
N GLN A 116 3.91 -13.74 -11.91
CA GLN A 116 4.99 -13.80 -10.91
C GLN A 116 4.64 -13.10 -9.59
N VAL A 117 3.93 -11.96 -9.66
CA VAL A 117 3.39 -11.27 -8.49
C VAL A 117 2.41 -12.17 -7.73
N LEU A 118 1.48 -12.80 -8.43
CA LEU A 118 0.49 -13.70 -7.82
C LEU A 118 1.14 -14.94 -7.20
N ASP A 119 2.14 -15.52 -7.85
CA ASP A 119 2.84 -16.70 -7.35
C ASP A 119 3.65 -16.38 -6.09
N ALA A 120 4.36 -15.25 -6.07
CA ALA A 120 5.07 -14.77 -4.88
C ALA A 120 4.11 -14.48 -3.71
N ALA A 121 2.99 -13.81 -3.98
CA ALA A 121 1.97 -13.54 -2.99
C ALA A 121 1.40 -14.83 -2.36
N ARG A 122 1.05 -15.81 -3.21
CA ARG A 122 0.49 -17.10 -2.76
C ARG A 122 1.49 -17.90 -1.92
N ALA A 123 2.75 -17.97 -2.35
CA ALA A 123 3.80 -18.67 -1.61
C ALA A 123 3.99 -18.11 -0.19
N GLY A 124 3.84 -16.78 -0.03
CA GLY A 124 3.93 -16.10 1.26
C GLY A 124 2.62 -15.96 2.04
N GLY A 125 1.48 -16.42 1.50
CA GLY A 125 0.17 -16.20 2.10
C GLY A 125 -0.29 -14.72 2.14
N VAL A 126 0.27 -13.87 1.28
CA VAL A 126 0.00 -12.43 1.23
C VAL A 126 -1.19 -12.15 0.31
N ARG A 127 -2.17 -11.38 0.77
CA ARG A 127 -3.30 -10.91 -0.07
C ARG A 127 -2.89 -9.68 -0.86
N VAL A 128 -3.36 -9.53 -2.10
CA VAL A 128 -2.98 -8.40 -2.95
C VAL A 128 -4.22 -7.58 -3.37
N ILE A 129 -4.13 -6.25 -3.23
CA ILE A 129 -4.95 -5.29 -3.98
C ILE A 129 -4.11 -4.75 -5.13
N GLY A 130 -4.67 -4.76 -6.33
CA GLY A 130 -4.00 -4.37 -7.55
C GLY A 130 -3.45 -5.60 -8.31
N PRO A 131 -2.39 -5.43 -9.12
CA PRO A 131 -1.62 -4.20 -9.31
C PRO A 131 -2.39 -3.09 -10.06
N ASN A 132 -1.72 -1.98 -10.37
CA ASN A 132 -2.29 -0.84 -11.08
C ASN A 132 -3.56 -0.28 -10.40
N THR A 133 -3.42 0.13 -9.14
CA THR A 133 -4.51 0.73 -8.36
C THR A 133 -4.15 2.13 -7.86
N SER A 134 -5.17 2.96 -7.63
CA SER A 134 -5.01 4.24 -6.92
C SER A 134 -4.66 4.03 -5.43
N GLY A 135 -4.97 2.87 -4.86
CA GLY A 135 -4.71 2.52 -3.47
C GLY A 135 -5.97 2.18 -2.69
N MET A 136 -5.96 2.44 -1.39
CA MET A 136 -7.08 2.18 -0.48
C MET A 136 -7.16 3.26 0.61
N PHE A 137 -8.36 3.49 1.13
CA PHE A 137 -8.59 4.26 2.34
C PHE A 137 -9.64 3.60 3.22
N ASN A 138 -9.51 3.77 4.53
CA ASN A 138 -10.49 3.44 5.55
C ASN A 138 -10.51 4.58 6.57
N LEU A 139 -11.48 5.49 6.41
CA LEU A 139 -11.54 6.74 7.17
C LEU A 139 -11.92 6.54 8.64
N HIS A 140 -12.59 5.43 8.97
CA HIS A 140 -12.87 5.05 10.37
C HIS A 140 -11.60 4.65 11.12
N LYS A 141 -10.63 4.04 10.43
CA LYS A 141 -9.32 3.66 10.99
C LYS A 141 -8.22 4.70 10.71
N LYS A 142 -8.57 5.86 10.14
CA LYS A 142 -7.62 6.90 9.71
C LYS A 142 -6.54 6.38 8.75
N VAL A 143 -6.86 5.36 7.96
CA VAL A 143 -5.99 4.85 6.90
C VAL A 143 -6.30 5.64 5.63
N ASN A 144 -5.47 6.62 5.28
CA ASN A 144 -5.62 7.41 4.06
C ASN A 144 -4.35 7.34 3.20
N LEU A 145 -4.24 6.29 2.38
CA LEU A 145 -3.05 6.05 1.55
C LEU A 145 -3.04 6.88 0.25
N LEU A 146 -4.13 7.60 -0.04
CA LEU A 146 -4.27 8.45 -1.22
C LEU A 146 -4.05 9.93 -0.92
N ALA A 147 -3.91 10.30 0.37
CA ALA A 147 -3.91 11.69 0.84
C ALA A 147 -5.14 12.48 0.37
N LEU A 148 -6.32 11.85 0.44
CA LEU A 148 -7.59 12.50 0.15
C LEU A 148 -7.80 13.66 1.12
N ALA A 149 -8.36 14.76 0.63
CA ALA A 149 -8.74 15.91 1.42
C ALA A 149 -10.26 16.06 1.43
N ASN A 150 -10.81 16.60 2.52
CA ASN A 150 -12.23 16.93 2.67
C ASN A 150 -13.21 15.74 2.62
N VAL A 151 -12.72 14.49 2.75
CA VAL A 151 -13.57 13.30 2.81
C VAL A 151 -13.83 12.91 4.27
N LYS A 152 -15.09 12.65 4.62
CA LYS A 152 -15.49 12.26 5.99
C LYS A 152 -15.81 10.77 6.06
N ALA A 153 -15.58 10.18 7.23
CA ALA A 153 -16.01 8.82 7.51
C ALA A 153 -17.56 8.75 7.51
N GLY A 154 -18.09 7.64 7.02
CA GLY A 154 -19.53 7.34 6.95
C GLY A 154 -19.76 5.86 6.69
N ASP A 155 -21.01 5.48 6.37
CA ASP A 155 -21.42 4.07 6.30
C ASP A 155 -21.38 3.48 4.88
N ILE A 156 -20.75 4.19 3.94
CA ILE A 156 -20.64 3.77 2.53
C ILE A 156 -19.25 3.16 2.28
N GLY A 157 -19.24 1.91 1.81
CA GLY A 157 -18.06 1.27 1.25
C GLY A 157 -18.05 1.43 -0.27
N PHE A 158 -16.92 1.85 -0.85
CA PHE A 158 -16.79 2.08 -2.28
C PHE A 158 -15.65 1.24 -2.87
N ILE A 159 -15.94 0.51 -3.96
CA ILE A 159 -14.97 -0.30 -4.70
C ILE A 159 -15.10 0.06 -6.18
N SER A 160 -13.99 0.38 -6.83
CA SER A 160 -13.97 0.71 -8.25
C SER A 160 -12.77 0.07 -8.93
N GLN A 161 -12.99 -0.49 -10.11
CA GLN A 161 -11.94 -0.98 -11.00
C GLN A 161 -11.30 0.15 -11.81
N SER A 162 -11.90 1.35 -11.82
CA SER A 162 -11.30 2.56 -12.41
C SER A 162 -10.79 3.49 -11.31
N GLY A 163 -9.48 3.70 -11.28
CA GLY A 163 -8.81 4.55 -10.30
C GLY A 163 -9.24 6.02 -10.38
N ASN A 164 -9.50 6.54 -11.59
CA ASN A 164 -9.96 7.92 -11.77
C ASN A 164 -11.42 8.08 -11.36
N MET A 165 -12.29 7.12 -11.70
CA MET A 165 -13.70 7.16 -11.28
C MET A 165 -13.84 7.10 -9.76
N LEU A 166 -13.00 6.31 -9.09
CA LEU A 166 -12.93 6.30 -7.62
C LEU A 166 -12.67 7.71 -7.07
N LEU A 167 -11.65 8.39 -7.61
CA LEU A 167 -11.24 9.70 -7.13
C LEU A 167 -12.30 10.77 -7.39
N SER A 168 -12.87 10.83 -8.59
CA SER A 168 -13.94 11.77 -8.90
C SER A 168 -15.14 11.58 -7.98
N LEU A 169 -15.63 10.35 -7.83
CA LEU A 169 -16.81 10.08 -7.01
C LEU A 169 -16.57 10.32 -5.52
N VAL A 170 -15.34 10.15 -5.02
CA VAL A 170 -15.02 10.35 -3.61
C VAL A 170 -14.74 11.82 -3.27
N LEU A 171 -14.23 12.61 -4.22
CA LEU A 171 -13.88 14.01 -4.00
C LEU A 171 -15.00 14.99 -4.39
N GLU A 172 -15.91 14.57 -5.26
CA GLU A 172 -17.01 15.41 -5.77
C GLU A 172 -18.37 15.10 -5.13
N ALA A 173 -18.49 14.00 -4.36
CA ALA A 173 -19.67 13.67 -3.56
C ALA A 173 -19.66 14.36 -2.19
#